data_AF-A0A9W7ELM7-F1
#
_entry.id   AF-A0A9W7ELM7-F1
#
_cell.length_a   1.000
_cell.length_b   1.000
_cell.length_c   1.000
_cell.angle_alpha   90.00
_cell.angle_beta   90.00
_cell.angle_gamma   90.00
#
_symmetry.space_group_name_H-M   'P 1'
#
loop_
_entity.id
_entity.type
_entity.pdbx_description
1 polymer ?
#
loop_
_entity_poly.entity_id
_entity_poly.type
_entity_poly.pdbx_seq_one_letter_code
_entity_poly.pdbx_strand_id
1 'polypeptide(L)'
;MESMIGWTLSRTGKDLCRTSSLVYEMATEPEFLKPLLKFERRIAMANCFCTDFLVGQNTGLFLDPKNDTPHTPAPEIVKTFSQTEMIKECYTTEKTYKGGDVPLSTSVDADNSVASRSLDSLGWLKIAVDVRKTLPSLPRLFSSKSSNLEEKDVLTSAELRKKWGSSDRVVLPNGHNMIVANQGKPGYEKAFKQGRPIMDSFAKLLVQQNALEKHG
;
A
#
# COMPACT_ATOMS: atom_id res chain seq x y z
N MET A 1 14.37 14.32 -13.34
CA MET A 1 13.39 14.47 -14.44
C MET A 1 12.03 14.94 -13.90
N GLU A 2 11.56 14.39 -12.78
CA GLU A 2 10.34 14.86 -12.07
C GLU A 2 10.41 16.32 -11.59
N SER A 3 11.59 16.78 -11.15
CA SER A 3 11.82 18.16 -10.71
C SER A 3 11.62 19.22 -11.79
N MET A 4 11.76 18.85 -13.06
CA MET A 4 11.62 19.76 -14.21
C MET A 4 10.15 19.90 -14.63
N ILE A 5 9.34 18.87 -14.41
CA ILE A 5 7.90 18.84 -14.71
C ILE A 5 7.10 19.60 -13.64
N GLY A 6 7.53 19.56 -12.38
CA GLY A 6 6.90 20.30 -11.29
C GLY A 6 7.04 21.82 -11.38
N TRP A 7 8.06 22.33 -12.08
CA TRP A 7 8.31 23.77 -12.21
C TRP A 7 7.43 24.43 -13.28
N THR A 8 6.97 23.66 -14.27
CA THR A 8 6.12 24.13 -15.38
C THR A 8 4.63 24.15 -15.03
N LEU A 9 4.23 23.48 -13.95
CA LEU A 9 2.87 23.53 -13.42
C LEU A 9 2.83 24.58 -12.30
N SER A 10 1.76 25.40 -12.28
CA SER A 10 1.53 26.50 -11.33
C SER A 10 1.55 26.05 -9.84
N ARG A 11 1.02 26.86 -8.91
CA ARG A 11 0.92 26.54 -7.47
C ARG A 11 0.43 25.11 -7.19
N THR A 12 -0.50 24.59 -7.99
CA THR A 12 -1.00 23.20 -7.95
C THR A 12 0.05 22.14 -8.32
N GLY A 13 0.98 22.44 -9.23
CA GLY A 13 2.08 21.56 -9.61
C GLY A 13 3.15 21.45 -8.54
N LYS A 14 3.42 22.54 -7.82
CA LYS A 14 4.30 22.54 -6.65
C LYS A 14 3.69 21.69 -5.51
N ASP A 15 2.39 21.81 -5.27
CA ASP A 15 1.67 20.94 -4.33
C ASP A 15 1.67 19.46 -4.79
N LEU A 16 1.52 19.20 -6.09
CA LEU A 16 1.61 17.85 -6.65
C LEU A 16 3.03 17.24 -6.56
N CYS A 17 4.07 18.07 -6.55
CA CYS A 17 5.48 17.67 -6.59
C CYS A 17 6.20 17.73 -5.24
N ARG A 18 5.50 17.54 -4.11
CA ARG A 18 6.11 17.31 -2.78
C ARG A 18 6.99 18.45 -2.25
N THR A 19 6.61 19.72 -2.42
CA THR A 19 7.25 20.81 -1.64
C THR A 19 6.62 21.02 -0.26
N SER A 20 5.59 20.25 0.10
CA SER A 20 4.97 20.29 1.43
C SER A 20 5.47 19.13 2.29
N SER A 21 5.98 19.46 3.49
CA SER A 21 6.31 18.49 4.56
C SER A 21 5.07 17.84 5.17
N LEU A 22 3.86 18.27 4.80
CA LEU A 22 2.61 17.82 5.41
C LEU A 22 2.44 16.29 5.41
N VAL A 23 2.75 15.59 4.31
CA VAL A 23 2.60 14.12 4.28
C VAL A 23 3.58 13.44 5.24
N TYR A 24 4.78 13.99 5.36
CA TYR A 24 5.77 13.52 6.33
C TYR A 24 5.27 13.80 7.75
N GLU A 25 4.84 15.03 8.04
CA GLU A 25 4.26 15.42 9.33
C GLU A 25 3.06 14.55 9.71
N MET A 26 2.14 14.27 8.77
CA MET A 26 1.02 13.36 8.98
C MET A 26 1.44 11.93 9.34
N ALA A 27 2.63 11.52 8.91
CA ALA A 27 3.18 10.20 9.17
C ALA A 27 4.11 10.14 10.39
N THR A 28 4.53 11.27 10.97
CA THR A 28 5.50 11.32 12.07
C THR A 28 5.00 12.07 13.31
N GLU A 29 4.17 13.09 13.14
CA GLU A 29 3.78 13.96 14.24
C GLU A 29 2.66 13.37 15.10
N PRO A 30 2.77 13.47 16.44
CA PRO A 30 1.77 12.90 17.34
C PRO A 30 0.34 13.41 17.12
N GLU A 31 0.16 14.64 16.65
CA GLU A 31 -1.16 15.22 16.39
C GLU A 31 -1.95 14.48 15.30
N PHE A 32 -1.25 13.90 14.31
CA PHE A 32 -1.87 13.10 13.26
C PHE A 32 -1.89 11.61 13.59
N LEU A 33 -0.87 11.10 14.30
CA LEU A 33 -0.78 9.68 14.66
C LEU A 33 -1.73 9.29 15.80
N LYS A 34 -1.95 10.15 16.80
CA LYS A 34 -2.84 9.86 17.94
C LYS A 34 -4.29 9.58 17.51
N PRO A 35 -4.91 10.35 16.59
CA PRO A 35 -6.20 9.98 16.03
C PRO A 35 -6.23 8.58 15.39
N LEU A 36 -5.18 8.17 14.67
CA LEU A 36 -5.11 6.85 14.04
C LEU A 36 -5.12 5.69 15.05
N LEU A 37 -4.63 5.93 16.27
CA LEU A 37 -4.71 4.95 17.36
C LEU A 37 -6.13 4.70 17.88
N LYS A 38 -7.06 5.62 17.65
CA LYS A 38 -8.46 5.48 18.08
C LYS A 38 -9.24 4.49 17.23
N PHE A 39 -8.76 4.20 16.03
CA PHE A 39 -9.33 3.13 15.23
C PHE A 39 -8.98 1.80 15.86
N GLU A 40 -9.97 0.95 16.05
CA GLU A 40 -9.78 -0.41 16.55
C GLU A 40 -8.82 -1.17 15.64
N ARG A 41 -8.99 -1.01 14.33
CA ARG A 41 -8.16 -1.60 13.29
C ARG A 41 -7.64 -0.57 12.31
N ARG A 42 -6.45 -0.83 11.80
CA ARG A 42 -5.78 -0.03 10.77
C ARG A 42 -5.38 -0.98 9.66
N ILE A 43 -5.88 -0.74 8.45
CA ILE A 43 -5.65 -1.61 7.29
C ILE A 43 -4.91 -0.81 6.23
N ALA A 44 -3.73 -1.28 5.86
CA ALA A 44 -2.95 -0.77 4.75
C ALA A 44 -3.04 -1.81 3.63
N MET A 45 -3.39 -1.37 2.44
CA MET A 45 -3.59 -2.26 1.31
C MET A 45 -2.86 -1.71 0.11
N ALA A 46 -2.11 -2.57 -0.58
CA ALA A 46 -1.55 -2.22 -1.87
C ALA A 46 -1.43 -3.44 -2.77
N ASN A 47 -1.41 -3.14 -4.06
CA ASN A 47 -1.08 -4.13 -5.05
C ASN A 47 0.38 -4.53 -4.97
N CYS A 48 0.62 -5.85 -5.04
CA CYS A 48 1.95 -6.38 -5.30
C CYS A 48 2.25 -6.38 -6.80
N PHE A 49 3.49 -6.71 -7.13
CA PHE A 49 3.97 -6.87 -8.51
C PHE A 49 3.93 -5.58 -9.33
N CYS A 50 4.09 -4.43 -8.66
CA CYS A 50 4.12 -3.09 -9.28
C CYS A 50 2.87 -2.80 -10.14
N THR A 51 1.72 -3.31 -9.70
CA THR A 51 0.43 -3.09 -10.35
C THR A 51 -0.29 -1.95 -9.64
N ASP A 52 0.18 -0.70 -9.71
CA ASP A 52 -0.28 0.34 -8.76
C ASP A 52 -1.81 0.59 -8.79
N PHE A 53 -2.47 0.77 -7.63
CA PHE A 53 -3.90 1.15 -7.59
C PHE A 53 -4.14 2.65 -7.62
N LEU A 54 -3.15 3.43 -7.14
CA LEU A 54 -3.19 4.87 -6.91
C LEU A 54 -1.81 5.32 -6.39
N VAL A 55 -1.25 4.50 -5.51
CA VAL A 55 0.10 4.62 -4.98
C VAL A 55 0.83 3.30 -5.17
N GLY A 56 2.15 3.39 -5.35
CA GLY A 56 2.99 2.20 -5.47
C GLY A 56 2.97 1.34 -4.21
N GLN A 57 3.21 0.05 -4.37
CA GLN A 57 3.25 -0.95 -3.30
C GLN A 57 4.01 -0.46 -2.05
N ASN A 58 5.22 0.09 -2.25
CA ASN A 58 6.07 0.52 -1.14
C ASN A 58 5.43 1.67 -0.35
N THR A 59 4.78 2.60 -1.03
CA THR A 59 4.08 3.70 -0.37
C THR A 59 2.80 3.20 0.33
N GLY A 60 2.00 2.38 -0.36
CA GLY A 60 0.72 1.90 0.18
C GLY A 60 0.84 0.94 1.36
N LEU A 61 1.96 0.23 1.47
CA LEU A 61 2.26 -0.68 2.60
C LEU A 61 3.39 -0.16 3.49
N PHE A 62 3.80 1.10 3.32
CA PHE A 62 4.87 1.74 4.10
C PHE A 62 6.17 0.91 4.14
N LEU A 63 6.60 0.33 3.01
CA LEU A 63 7.77 -0.54 2.91
C LEU A 63 9.02 0.26 2.55
N ASP A 64 9.73 0.73 3.56
CA ASP A 64 11.04 1.35 3.41
C ASP A 64 12.17 0.33 3.66
N PRO A 65 13.24 0.26 2.83
CA PRO A 65 14.32 -0.71 3.03
C PRO A 65 15.09 -0.56 4.35
N LYS A 66 15.05 0.63 4.97
CA LYS A 66 15.69 0.91 6.26
C LYS A 66 14.72 0.73 7.43
N ASN A 67 13.44 0.42 7.16
CA ASN A 67 12.49 0.05 8.20
C ASN A 67 12.68 -1.43 8.57
N ASP A 68 13.12 -1.63 9.80
CA ASP A 68 13.39 -2.90 10.44
C ASP A 68 12.22 -3.45 11.25
N THR A 69 11.05 -2.78 11.20
CA THR A 69 9.85 -3.24 11.92
C THR A 69 9.50 -4.67 11.49
N PRO A 70 9.32 -5.60 12.44
CA PRO A 70 8.89 -6.96 12.16
C PRO A 70 7.49 -7.01 11.50
N HIS A 71 7.37 -7.77 10.42
CA HIS A 71 6.10 -8.08 9.77
C HIS A 71 5.81 -9.57 9.95
N THR A 72 4.79 -9.89 10.73
CA THR A 72 4.39 -11.28 11.01
C THR A 72 3.30 -11.69 10.03
N PRO A 73 3.40 -12.84 9.33
CA PRO A 73 2.33 -13.36 8.49
C PRO A 73 1.03 -13.53 9.27
N ALA A 74 -0.09 -13.19 8.64
CA ALA A 74 -1.44 -13.32 9.22
C ALA A 74 -2.33 -14.19 8.32
N PRO A 75 -2.02 -15.50 8.16
CA PRO A 75 -2.70 -16.39 7.21
C PRO A 75 -4.17 -16.66 7.56
N GLU A 76 -4.55 -16.59 8.83
CA GLU A 76 -5.93 -16.70 9.31
C GLU A 76 -6.85 -15.61 8.73
N ILE A 77 -6.30 -14.42 8.53
CA ILE A 77 -7.00 -13.31 7.89
C ILE A 77 -7.23 -13.63 6.40
N VAL A 78 -6.23 -14.19 5.71
CA VAL A 78 -6.39 -14.65 4.32
C VAL A 78 -7.48 -15.72 4.21
N LYS A 79 -7.54 -16.68 5.15
CA LYS A 79 -8.58 -17.72 5.17
C LYS A 79 -9.98 -17.13 5.31
N THR A 80 -10.11 -16.12 6.17
CA THR A 80 -11.37 -15.39 6.39
C THR A 80 -11.84 -14.72 5.10
N PHE A 81 -10.90 -14.25 4.28
CA PHE A 81 -11.16 -13.57 3.01
C PHE A 81 -10.96 -14.44 1.77
N SER A 82 -10.93 -15.77 1.93
CA SER A 82 -10.69 -16.75 0.84
C SER A 82 -11.66 -16.63 -0.34
N GLN A 83 -12.78 -15.94 -0.16
CA GLN A 83 -13.72 -15.59 -1.24
C GLN A 83 -13.19 -14.52 -2.20
N THR A 84 -12.10 -13.83 -1.85
CA THR A 84 -11.47 -12.81 -2.68
C THR A 84 -10.16 -13.36 -3.27
N GLU A 85 -10.22 -13.91 -4.49
CA GLU A 85 -9.06 -14.53 -5.17
C GLU A 85 -7.85 -13.60 -5.39
N MET A 86 -8.00 -12.32 -5.07
CA MET A 86 -6.98 -11.29 -5.24
C MET A 86 -6.10 -11.13 -4.01
N ILE A 87 -6.52 -11.56 -2.82
CA ILE A 87 -5.66 -11.45 -1.64
C ILE A 87 -4.56 -12.49 -1.77
N LYS A 88 -3.33 -11.99 -1.89
CA LYS A 88 -2.17 -12.85 -2.02
C LYS A 88 -1.69 -13.27 -0.63
N GLU A 89 -1.41 -12.28 0.21
CA GLU A 89 -0.85 -12.48 1.55
C GLU A 89 -1.24 -11.32 2.47
N CYS A 90 -1.22 -11.57 3.78
CA CYS A 90 -1.47 -10.59 4.83
C CYS A 90 -0.35 -10.63 5.87
N TYR A 91 0.01 -9.47 6.40
CA TYR A 91 1.00 -9.32 7.46
C TYR A 91 0.50 -8.32 8.50
N THR A 92 0.92 -8.49 9.75
CA THR A 92 0.65 -7.54 10.81
C THR A 92 1.94 -6.95 11.36
N THR A 93 1.89 -5.69 11.76
CA THR A 93 2.92 -5.05 12.60
C THR A 93 2.42 -4.95 14.03
N GLU A 94 3.34 -4.92 14.99
CA GLU A 94 3.00 -4.75 16.40
C GLU A 94 2.68 -3.28 16.71
N LYS A 95 1.68 -3.05 17.57
CA LYS A 95 1.37 -1.72 18.10
C LYS A 95 2.32 -1.36 19.24
N THR A 96 3.36 -0.60 18.92
CA THR A 96 4.41 -0.16 19.87
C THR A 96 4.41 1.35 20.12
N TYR A 97 3.63 2.13 19.37
CA TYR A 97 3.59 3.59 19.49
C TYR A 97 3.06 4.06 20.86
N LYS A 98 3.84 4.89 21.56
CA LYS A 98 3.52 5.43 22.90
C LYS A 98 3.19 6.92 22.93
N GLY A 99 3.11 7.60 21.78
CA GLY A 99 2.72 9.02 21.73
C GLY A 99 3.82 10.03 22.07
N GLY A 100 5.10 9.65 21.94
CA GLY A 100 6.25 10.54 22.13
C GLY A 100 6.71 11.19 20.82
N ASP A 101 7.56 12.22 20.95
CA ASP A 101 8.11 12.97 19.83
C ASP A 101 9.05 12.08 19.00
N VAL A 102 8.75 11.98 17.71
CA VAL A 102 9.64 11.32 16.74
C VAL A 102 10.77 12.29 16.42
N PRO A 103 12.06 11.89 16.49
CA PRO A 103 13.15 12.79 16.20
C PRO A 103 13.01 13.39 14.79
N LEU A 104 12.99 14.72 14.68
CA LEU A 104 13.05 15.39 13.39
C LEU A 104 14.36 15.02 12.70
N SER A 105 14.26 14.32 11.57
CA SER A 105 15.39 14.06 10.68
C SER A 105 15.59 15.27 9.76
N THR A 106 16.85 15.58 9.46
CA THR A 106 17.23 16.66 8.52
C THR A 106 17.55 16.15 7.11
N SER A 107 17.33 14.85 6.82
CA SER A 107 17.64 14.25 5.51
C SER A 107 16.48 13.43 4.94
N VAL A 108 16.12 13.70 3.67
CA VAL A 108 14.98 13.08 2.95
C VAL A 108 14.98 11.54 2.99
N ASP A 109 16.15 10.91 2.96
CA ASP A 109 16.28 9.45 3.00
C ASP A 109 16.17 8.86 4.42
N ALA A 110 16.41 9.65 5.46
CA ALA A 110 16.04 9.27 6.81
C ALA A 110 14.56 9.56 7.06
N ASP A 111 14.00 10.59 6.43
CA ASP A 111 12.58 10.98 6.57
C ASP A 111 11.63 9.84 6.16
N ASN A 112 11.83 9.19 5.00
CA ASN A 112 10.95 8.09 4.60
C ASN A 112 10.98 6.89 5.57
N SER A 113 12.17 6.54 6.10
CA SER A 113 12.32 5.45 7.07
C SER A 113 11.68 5.78 8.42
N VAL A 114 11.69 7.05 8.81
CA VAL A 114 11.07 7.55 10.04
C VAL A 114 9.55 7.54 9.92
N ALA A 115 9.01 8.06 8.81
CA ALA A 115 7.57 8.00 8.51
C ALA A 115 7.06 6.56 8.43
N SER A 116 7.78 5.69 7.72
CA SER A 116 7.45 4.26 7.59
C SER A 116 7.40 3.54 8.94
N ARG A 117 8.42 3.71 9.80
CA ARG A 117 8.44 3.14 11.16
C ARG A 117 7.34 3.69 12.05
N SER A 118 7.10 5.01 11.98
CA SER A 118 6.08 5.68 12.78
C SER A 118 4.69 5.14 12.45
N LEU A 119 4.38 4.98 11.16
CA LEU A 119 3.14 4.34 10.73
C LEU A 119 3.08 2.88 11.19
N ASP A 120 4.12 2.09 10.97
CA ASP A 120 4.11 0.67 11.34
C ASP A 120 3.94 0.43 12.84
N SER A 121 4.49 1.32 13.67
CA SER A 121 4.36 1.26 15.14
C SER A 121 2.92 1.43 15.63
N LEU A 122 1.99 1.85 14.77
CA LEU A 122 0.57 1.90 15.12
C LEU A 122 -0.08 0.51 15.11
N GLY A 123 0.57 -0.52 14.57
CA GLY A 123 0.03 -1.87 14.43
C GLY A 123 -1.02 -1.97 13.33
N TRP A 124 -0.55 -2.17 12.10
CA TRP A 124 -1.37 -2.26 10.89
C TRP A 124 -1.53 -3.70 10.44
N LEU A 125 -2.70 -4.01 9.87
CA LEU A 125 -2.90 -5.13 8.96
C LEU A 125 -2.53 -4.68 7.55
N LYS A 126 -1.47 -5.26 7.01
CA LYS A 126 -0.95 -5.02 5.65
C LYS A 126 -1.43 -6.11 4.71
N ILE A 127 -2.22 -5.75 3.71
CA ILE A 127 -2.82 -6.68 2.76
C ILE A 127 -2.18 -6.46 1.39
N ALA A 128 -1.49 -7.49 0.89
CA ALA A 128 -0.93 -7.52 -0.45
C ALA A 128 -1.92 -8.22 -1.39
N VAL A 129 -2.25 -7.55 -2.49
CA VAL A 129 -3.25 -8.00 -3.45
C VAL A 129 -2.65 -8.17 -4.85
N ASP A 130 -3.01 -9.26 -5.52
CA ASP A 130 -2.59 -9.60 -6.87
C ASP A 130 -3.77 -9.48 -7.84
N VAL A 131 -3.79 -8.39 -8.61
CA VAL A 131 -4.83 -8.10 -9.59
C VAL A 131 -4.47 -8.53 -11.01
N ARG A 132 -3.34 -9.20 -11.21
CA ARG A 132 -2.88 -9.59 -12.56
C ARG A 132 -3.82 -10.57 -13.26
N LYS A 133 -4.67 -11.27 -12.51
CA LYS A 133 -5.76 -12.11 -13.06
C LYS A 133 -6.93 -11.29 -13.62
N THR A 134 -7.15 -10.10 -13.08
CA THR A 134 -8.29 -9.24 -13.41
C THR A 134 -7.93 -8.23 -14.50
N LEU A 135 -6.67 -7.83 -14.57
CA LEU A 135 -6.17 -6.84 -15.53
C LEU A 135 -5.48 -7.51 -16.72
N PRO A 136 -5.60 -6.96 -17.94
CA PRO A 136 -4.85 -7.47 -19.07
C PRO A 136 -3.35 -7.30 -18.83
N SER A 137 -2.58 -8.35 -19.10
CA SER A 137 -1.15 -8.37 -18.82
C SER A 137 -0.37 -8.98 -19.97
N LEU A 138 0.79 -8.41 -20.30
CA LEU A 138 1.72 -8.98 -21.27
C LEU A 138 2.93 -9.58 -20.53
N PRO A 139 3.48 -10.71 -21.01
CA PRO A 139 4.72 -11.26 -20.46
C PRO A 139 5.87 -10.26 -20.67
N ARG A 140 6.71 -10.09 -19.65
CA ARG A 140 7.86 -9.18 -19.69
C ARG A 140 9.07 -9.93 -20.26
N LEU A 141 9.60 -9.45 -21.39
CA LEU A 141 10.74 -10.08 -22.10
C LEU A 141 12.03 -10.15 -21.27
N PHE A 142 12.17 -9.30 -20.25
CA PHE A 142 13.29 -9.31 -19.30
C PHE A 142 12.74 -9.17 -17.88
N SER A 143 12.24 -10.27 -17.32
CA SER A 143 11.88 -10.33 -15.91
C SER A 143 13.10 -10.74 -15.08
N SER A 144 13.44 -9.98 -14.05
CA SER A 144 14.26 -10.52 -12.97
C SER A 144 13.50 -11.70 -12.35
N LYS A 145 14.19 -12.82 -12.08
CA LYS A 145 13.58 -13.93 -11.34
C LYS A 145 13.21 -13.41 -9.96
N SER A 146 11.94 -13.56 -9.60
CA SER A 146 11.51 -13.49 -8.20
C SER A 146 12.43 -14.40 -7.40
N SER A 147 13.18 -13.83 -6.46
CA SER A 147 13.95 -14.66 -5.55
C SER A 147 12.95 -15.40 -4.67
N ASN A 148 12.98 -16.74 -4.71
CA ASN A 148 12.33 -17.57 -3.70
C ASN A 148 12.94 -17.18 -2.34
N LEU A 149 12.32 -16.21 -1.67
CA LEU A 149 12.55 -15.98 -0.25
C LEU A 149 11.99 -17.21 0.45
N GLU A 150 12.82 -17.86 1.26
CA GLU A 150 12.33 -18.91 2.15
C GLU A 150 11.16 -18.37 2.98
N GLU A 151 10.20 -19.24 3.27
CA GLU A 151 9.03 -18.91 4.07
C GLU A 151 9.51 -18.65 5.50
N LYS A 152 9.70 -17.37 5.83
CA LYS A 152 10.09 -16.92 7.17
C LYS A 152 8.84 -16.52 7.95
N ASP A 153 8.87 -16.82 9.25
CA ASP A 153 7.81 -16.45 10.20
C ASP A 153 7.74 -14.94 10.46
N VAL A 154 8.81 -14.20 10.14
CA VAL A 154 8.87 -12.74 10.27
C VAL A 154 9.70 -12.17 9.13
N LEU A 155 9.20 -11.13 8.49
CA LEU A 155 9.87 -10.42 7.40
C LEU A 155 10.10 -8.95 7.73
N THR A 156 11.14 -8.38 7.16
CA THR A 156 11.40 -6.92 7.17
C THR A 156 10.71 -6.23 5.99
N SER A 157 10.58 -4.89 6.05
CA SER A 157 10.07 -4.11 4.93
C SER A 157 10.91 -4.29 3.65
N ALA A 158 12.24 -4.42 3.79
CA ALA A 158 13.13 -4.69 2.66
C ALA A 158 12.84 -6.04 1.99
N GLU A 159 12.61 -7.09 2.78
CA GLU A 159 12.29 -8.42 2.27
C GLU A 159 10.91 -8.44 1.59
N LEU A 160 9.89 -7.82 2.19
CA LEU A 160 8.57 -7.69 1.58
C LEU A 160 8.61 -6.90 0.27
N ARG A 161 9.37 -5.79 0.24
CA ARG A 161 9.60 -5.02 -0.97
C ARG A 161 10.26 -5.85 -2.06
N LYS A 162 11.26 -6.68 -1.71
CA LYS A 162 11.91 -7.59 -2.66
C LYS A 162 10.94 -8.68 -3.16
N LYS A 163 10.15 -9.26 -2.25
CA LYS A 163 9.18 -10.33 -2.52
C LYS A 163 8.13 -9.88 -3.54
N TRP A 164 7.60 -8.68 -3.37
CA TRP A 164 6.48 -8.17 -4.16
C TRP A 164 6.88 -7.17 -5.25
N GLY A 165 8.11 -6.63 -5.21
CA GLY A 165 8.57 -5.62 -6.17
C GLY A 165 8.99 -6.16 -7.54
N SER A 166 9.00 -7.48 -7.74
CA SER A 166 9.32 -8.11 -9.02
C SER A 166 8.08 -8.68 -9.69
N SER A 167 7.77 -8.26 -10.91
CA SER A 167 6.71 -8.83 -11.74
C SER A 167 7.28 -9.40 -13.05
N ASP A 168 6.84 -10.61 -13.39
CA ASP A 168 7.06 -11.27 -14.67
C ASP A 168 6.17 -10.73 -15.80
N ARG A 169 5.22 -9.85 -15.45
CA ARG A 169 4.23 -9.29 -16.36
C ARG A 169 4.21 -7.78 -16.30
N VAL A 170 3.95 -7.17 -17.46
CA VAL A 170 3.54 -5.77 -17.57
C VAL A 170 2.03 -5.74 -17.56
N VAL A 171 1.44 -5.12 -16.55
CA VAL A 171 -0.02 -4.97 -16.45
C VAL A 171 -0.44 -3.70 -17.18
N LEU A 172 -1.41 -3.82 -18.07
CA LEU A 172 -1.99 -2.73 -18.81
C LEU A 172 -3.44 -2.53 -18.36
N PRO A 173 -3.94 -1.29 -18.27
CA PRO A 173 -3.20 -0.03 -18.21
C PRO A 173 -2.40 0.12 -16.90
N ASN A 174 -1.34 0.96 -16.91
CA ASN A 174 -0.54 1.28 -15.72
C ASN A 174 -1.35 2.04 -14.66
N GLY A 175 -2.08 1.28 -13.84
CA GLY A 175 -2.55 1.57 -12.48
C GLY A 175 -3.57 2.70 -12.24
N HIS A 176 -3.45 3.82 -12.93
CA HIS A 176 -4.27 5.03 -12.71
C HIS A 176 -5.74 4.89 -13.17
N ASN A 177 -6.05 3.78 -13.83
CA ASN A 177 -7.34 3.49 -14.46
C ASN A 177 -8.21 2.54 -13.60
N MET A 178 -7.76 2.26 -12.38
CA MET A 178 -8.47 1.45 -11.40
C MET A 178 -9.57 2.22 -10.66
N ILE A 179 -9.53 3.55 -10.72
CA ILE A 179 -10.47 4.42 -10.01
C ILE A 179 -11.78 4.51 -10.80
N VAL A 180 -12.74 3.68 -10.40
CA VAL A 180 -14.12 3.69 -10.90
C VAL A 180 -14.83 5.04 -10.58
N ALA A 181 -14.25 5.88 -9.72
CA ALA A 181 -14.87 7.16 -9.29
C ALA A 181 -15.05 8.20 -10.42
N ASN A 182 -14.51 7.99 -11.62
CA ASN A 182 -14.68 8.90 -12.75
C ASN A 182 -15.64 8.37 -13.85
N GLN A 183 -16.65 7.58 -13.46
CA GLN A 183 -17.66 7.03 -14.38
C GLN A 183 -18.55 8.08 -15.08
N GLY A 184 -18.48 9.36 -14.71
CA GLY A 184 -19.33 10.42 -15.28
C GLY A 184 -19.01 10.82 -16.72
N LYS A 185 -17.96 10.28 -17.34
CA LYS A 185 -17.56 10.60 -18.73
C LYS A 185 -17.90 9.45 -19.68
N PRO A 186 -18.48 9.73 -20.87
CA PRO A 186 -18.69 8.70 -21.88
C PRO A 186 -17.40 7.92 -22.19
N GLY A 187 -17.49 6.58 -22.14
CA GLY A 187 -16.35 5.69 -22.41
C GLY A 187 -15.48 5.33 -21.20
N TYR A 188 -15.53 6.08 -20.09
CA TYR A 188 -14.75 5.78 -18.88
C TYR A 188 -15.23 4.51 -18.18
N GLU A 189 -16.53 4.24 -18.21
CA GLU A 189 -17.09 2.98 -17.71
C GLU A 189 -16.44 1.77 -18.39
N LYS A 190 -16.29 1.79 -19.72
CA LYS A 190 -15.66 0.71 -20.48
C LYS A 190 -14.16 0.60 -20.19
N ALA A 191 -13.48 1.74 -20.02
CA ALA A 191 -12.05 1.80 -19.72
C ALA A 191 -11.74 1.26 -18.30
N PHE A 192 -12.64 1.46 -17.34
CA PHE A 192 -12.41 1.18 -15.91
C PHE A 192 -13.27 0.05 -15.36
N LYS A 193 -14.07 -0.64 -16.20
CA LYS A 193 -14.93 -1.75 -15.76
C LYS A 193 -14.18 -2.84 -15.00
N GLN A 194 -12.90 -3.06 -15.32
CA GLN A 194 -12.07 -4.06 -14.65
C GLN A 194 -11.66 -3.67 -13.23
N GLY A 195 -11.74 -2.38 -12.88
CA GLY A 195 -11.51 -1.93 -11.51
C GLY A 195 -12.68 -2.21 -10.57
N ARG A 196 -13.90 -2.39 -11.10
CA ARG A 196 -15.11 -2.60 -10.29
C ARG A 196 -15.05 -3.92 -9.48
N PRO A 197 -14.74 -5.10 -10.07
CA PRO A 197 -14.59 -6.33 -9.29
C PRO A 197 -13.59 -6.22 -8.13
N ILE A 198 -12.55 -5.40 -8.33
CA ILE A 198 -11.53 -5.15 -7.33
C ILE A 198 -12.10 -4.33 -6.17
N MET A 199 -12.73 -3.19 -6.48
CA MET A 199 -13.38 -2.34 -5.47
C MET A 199 -14.51 -3.07 -4.74
N ASP A 200 -15.31 -3.88 -5.45
CA ASP A 200 -16.38 -4.69 -4.86
C ASP A 200 -15.81 -5.71 -3.86
N SER A 201 -14.68 -6.33 -4.18
CA SER A 201 -14.02 -7.25 -3.26
C SER A 201 -13.44 -6.53 -2.04
N PHE A 202 -12.92 -5.31 -2.20
CA PHE A 202 -12.45 -4.50 -1.08
C PHE A 202 -13.61 -4.07 -0.18
N ALA A 203 -14.72 -3.65 -0.76
CA ALA A 203 -15.92 -3.32 0.00
C ALA A 203 -16.42 -4.54 0.79
N LYS A 204 -16.48 -5.72 0.15
CA LYS A 204 -16.82 -6.98 0.82
C LYS A 204 -15.87 -7.30 1.98
N LEU A 205 -14.56 -7.15 1.77
CA LEU A 205 -13.55 -7.37 2.81
C LEU A 205 -13.81 -6.47 4.02
N LEU A 206 -14.00 -5.17 3.81
CA LEU A 206 -14.25 -4.21 4.90
C LEU A 206 -15.56 -4.53 5.65
N VAL A 207 -16.61 -4.91 4.92
CA VAL A 207 -17.90 -5.28 5.54
C VAL A 207 -17.82 -6.59 6.30
N GLN A 208 -17.23 -7.63 5.72
CA GLN A 208 -17.05 -8.94 6.37
C GLN A 208 -16.22 -8.80 7.65
N GLN A 209 -15.17 -7.98 7.60
CA GLN A 209 -14.33 -7.71 8.75
C GLN A 209 -15.11 -7.07 9.91
N ASN A 210 -15.92 -6.04 9.62
CA ASN A 210 -16.77 -5.40 10.63
C ASN A 210 -17.89 -6.31 11.14
N ALA A 211 -18.35 -7.28 10.33
CA ALA A 211 -19.43 -8.19 10.69
C ALA A 211 -18.98 -9.30 11.64
N LEU A 212 -17.76 -9.82 11.46
CA LEU A 212 -17.19 -10.85 12.35
C LEU A 212 -17.05 -10.36 13.80
N GLU A 213 -16.87 -9.06 14.00
CA GLU A 213 -16.73 -8.45 15.32
C GLU A 213 -18.05 -8.33 16.09
N LYS A 214 -19.20 -8.30 15.39
CA LYS A 214 -20.50 -8.24 16.08
C LYS A 214 -20.93 -9.57 16.70
N HIS A 215 -20.22 -10.66 16.38
CA HIS A 215 -20.64 -12.02 16.68
C HIS A 215 -19.54 -12.93 17.25
N GLY A 216 -18.33 -12.40 17.48
CA GLY A 216 -17.23 -13.10 18.18
C GLY A 216 -16.90 -12.42 19.49
#